data_AF-A0A7L3PQN5-F1
#
_entry.id   AF-A0A7L3PQN5-F1
#
_cell.length_a   1.000
_cell.length_b   1.000
_cell.length_c   1.000
_cell.angle_alpha   90.00
_cell.angle_beta   90.00
_cell.angle_gamma   90.00
#
_symmetry.space_group_name_H-M   'P 1'
#
loop_
_entity.id
_entity.type
_entity.pdbx_description
1 polymer ?
#
loop_
_entity_poly.entity_id
_entity_poly.type
_entity_poly.pdbx_seq_one_letter_code
_entity_poly.pdbx_strand_id
1 'polypeptide(L)'
;VCFFVGLYYNVIIGWSIFYFFKSFQYPLPWSECPLMKNGSMAVVETECERSSATTYFWYRETLDISNSISESGGLNWKMTLCLLVAWSLVGLAMIKGIQSSGKVMYFSSLFPYLVLVCFLVRGLLLRGAVDGIMHMFTPKLDKMLDPQVWREAATQVFFALGLGFGGVIAFSSYNKQ
;
A
#
# COMPACT_ATOMS: atom_id res chain seq x y z
N VAL A 1 -18.71 6.97 7.98
CA VAL A 1 -17.63 5.96 7.94
C VAL A 1 -17.02 5.86 6.54
N CYS A 2 -17.79 5.47 5.51
CA CYS A 2 -17.28 5.27 4.15
C CYS A 2 -16.54 6.47 3.55
N PHE A 3 -16.97 7.70 3.85
CA PHE A 3 -16.29 8.93 3.43
C PHE A 3 -14.85 9.01 3.97
N PHE A 4 -14.66 8.94 5.30
CA PHE A 4 -13.33 8.99 5.92
C PHE A 4 -12.44 7.85 5.44
N VAL A 5 -13.01 6.65 5.32
CA VAL A 5 -12.31 5.48 4.79
C VAL A 5 -11.83 5.72 3.35
N GLY A 6 -12.73 6.19 2.49
CA GLY A 6 -12.40 6.54 1.11
C GLY A 6 -11.32 7.62 1.00
N LEU A 7 -11.31 8.61 1.90
CA LEU A 7 -10.28 9.67 1.90
C LEU A 7 -8.87 9.09 2.10
N TYR A 8 -8.63 8.34 3.18
CA TYR A 8 -7.27 7.86 3.46
C TYR A 8 -6.85 6.70 2.56
N TYR A 9 -7.78 5.82 2.13
CA TYR A 9 -7.42 4.76 1.18
C TYR A 9 -6.97 5.31 -0.17
N ASN A 10 -7.55 6.42 -0.64
CA ASN A 10 -7.08 7.08 -1.86
C ASN A 10 -5.66 7.66 -1.72
N VAL A 11 -5.23 8.04 -0.51
CA VAL A 11 -3.83 8.44 -0.25
C VAL A 11 -2.88 7.25 -0.46
N ILE A 12 -3.25 6.05 -0.01
CA ILE A 12 -2.46 4.82 -0.22
C ILE A 12 -2.37 4.46 -1.71
N ILE A 13 -3.47 4.62 -2.46
CA ILE A 13 -3.46 4.47 -3.92
C ILE A 13 -2.51 5.49 -4.55
N GLY A 14 -2.53 6.75 -4.09
CA GLY A 14 -1.60 7.79 -4.53
C GLY A 14 -0.13 7.40 -4.31
N TRP A 15 0.22 6.83 -3.16
CA TRP A 15 1.57 6.31 -2.91
C TRP A 15 1.93 5.18 -3.89
N SER A 16 1.01 4.26 -4.14
CA SER A 16 1.22 3.17 -5.10
C SER A 16 1.46 3.68 -6.52
N ILE A 17 0.71 4.70 -6.95
CA ILE A 17 0.90 5.37 -8.24
C ILE A 17 2.28 6.02 -8.33
N PHE A 18 2.73 6.70 -7.27
CA PHE A 18 4.07 7.30 -7.24
C PHE A 18 5.17 6.25 -7.43
N TYR A 19 5.12 5.14 -6.68
CA TYR A 19 6.08 4.04 -6.80
C TYR A 19 6.01 3.36 -8.16
N PHE A 20 4.81 3.20 -8.73
CA PHE A 20 4.62 2.66 -10.07
C PHE A 20 5.39 3.48 -11.12
N PHE A 21 5.22 4.81 -11.14
CA PHE A 21 5.94 5.66 -12.08
C PHE A 21 7.44 5.71 -11.81
N LYS A 22 7.86 5.68 -10.54
CA LYS A 22 9.28 5.64 -10.16
C LYS A 22 9.97 4.32 -10.51
N SER A 23 9.22 3.27 -10.81
CA SER A 23 9.77 1.95 -11.20
C SER A 23 10.22 1.87 -12.66
N PHE A 24 9.92 2.87 -13.50
CA PHE A 24 10.29 2.91 -14.93
C PHE A 24 11.71 3.40 -15.22
N GLN A 25 12.63 3.26 -14.26
CA GLN A 25 14.03 3.66 -14.41
C GLN A 25 14.97 2.62 -13.81
N TYR A 26 16.18 2.55 -14.36
CA TYR A 26 17.26 1.71 -13.87
C TYR A 26 18.52 2.56 -13.66
N PRO A 27 19.16 2.53 -12.47
CA PRO A 27 18.79 1.79 -11.27
C PRO A 27 17.51 2.31 -10.59
N LEU A 28 16.88 1.49 -9.73
CA LEU A 28 15.70 1.89 -8.96
C LEU A 28 16.08 2.99 -7.94
N PRO A 29 15.23 4.01 -7.70
CA PRO A 29 15.57 5.12 -6.80
C PRO A 29 15.86 4.74 -5.35
N TRP A 30 15.31 3.62 -4.90
CA TRP A 30 15.47 3.09 -3.55
C TRP A 30 16.47 1.92 -3.49
N SER A 31 17.31 1.76 -4.52
CA SER A 31 18.33 0.70 -4.55
C SER A 31 19.60 1.07 -3.79
N GLU A 32 20.02 2.33 -3.82
CA GLU A 32 21.27 2.82 -3.24
C GLU A 32 21.06 4.13 -2.47
N CYS A 33 21.93 4.39 -1.50
CA CYS A 33 21.92 5.64 -0.75
C CYS A 33 22.50 6.79 -1.59
N PRO A 34 21.91 8.00 -1.55
CA PRO A 34 22.43 9.14 -2.28
C PRO A 34 23.78 9.61 -1.72
N LEU A 35 24.60 10.15 -2.60
CA LEU A 35 25.88 10.77 -2.26
C LEU A 35 25.71 12.30 -2.13
N MET A 36 26.05 12.84 -0.96
CA MET A 36 26.15 14.27 -0.70
C MET A 36 27.53 14.77 -1.09
N LYS A 37 27.60 15.95 -1.72
CA LYS A 37 28.88 16.62 -2.01
C LYS A 37 29.22 17.57 -0.87
N ASN A 38 30.30 17.27 -0.14
CA ASN A 38 30.87 18.17 0.86
C ASN A 38 32.23 18.68 0.34
N GLY A 39 32.20 19.77 -0.45
CA GLY A 39 33.37 20.28 -1.16
C GLY A 39 33.82 19.36 -2.31
N SER A 40 35.08 18.91 -2.29
CA SER A 40 35.63 17.98 -3.29
C SER A 40 35.37 16.49 -3.00
N MET A 41 34.77 16.16 -1.85
CA MET A 41 34.51 14.78 -1.43
C MET A 41 33.03 14.44 -1.56
N ALA A 42 32.74 13.25 -2.10
CA ALA A 42 31.40 12.66 -2.09
C ALA A 42 31.27 11.75 -0.87
N VAL A 43 30.32 12.04 0.00
CA VAL A 43 30.05 11.28 1.23
C VAL A 43 28.63 10.73 1.15
N VAL A 44 28.42 9.49 1.61
CA VAL A 44 27.09 8.88 1.65
C VAL A 44 26.20 9.62 2.66
N GLU A 45 24.93 9.80 2.33
CA GLU A 45 23.96 10.40 3.24
C GLU A 45 23.89 9.61 4.56
N THR A 46 24.20 10.27 5.67
CA THR A 46 24.39 9.62 6.98
C THR A 46 23.08 9.04 7.52
N GLU A 47 21.94 9.70 7.24
CA GLU A 47 20.63 9.17 7.63
C GLU A 47 20.26 7.90 6.85
N CYS A 48 20.64 7.84 5.57
CA CYS A 48 20.42 6.67 4.74
C CYS A 48 21.29 5.49 5.16
N GLU A 49 22.57 5.75 5.45
CA GLU A 49 23.52 4.73 5.92
C GLU A 49 23.09 4.11 7.26
N ARG A 50 22.56 4.93 8.18
CA ARG A 50 22.05 4.46 9.48
C ARG A 50 20.74 3.67 9.39
N SER A 51 19.99 3.82 8.30
CA SER A 51 18.69 3.17 8.10
C SER A 51 18.79 2.16 6.95
N SER A 52 18.24 2.51 5.79
CA SER A 52 18.42 1.80 4.53
C SER A 52 17.98 2.70 3.37
N ALA A 53 18.41 2.41 2.15
CA ALA A 53 17.99 3.15 0.96
C ALA A 53 16.46 3.17 0.78
N THR A 54 15.76 2.08 1.09
CA THR A 54 14.29 2.00 1.00
C THR A 54 13.59 2.81 2.08
N THR A 55 14.08 2.74 3.32
CA THR A 55 13.54 3.54 4.43
C THR A 55 13.75 5.02 4.19
N TYR A 56 14.96 5.41 3.77
CA TYR A 56 15.28 6.80 3.43
C TYR A 56 14.41 7.30 2.29
N PHE A 57 14.28 6.53 1.21
CA PHE A 57 13.44 6.91 0.08
C PHE A 57 11.96 7.09 0.47
N TRP A 58 11.44 6.27 1.39
CA TRP A 58 10.08 6.42 1.87
C TRP A 58 9.88 7.67 2.71
N TYR A 59 10.70 7.87 3.75
CA TYR A 59 10.48 8.95 4.71
C TYR A 59 10.96 10.33 4.24
N ARG A 60 12.07 10.39 3.47
CA ARG A 60 12.66 11.66 3.01
C ARG A 60 12.28 12.03 1.59
N GLU A 61 12.28 11.08 0.65
CA GLU A 61 12.02 11.40 -0.76
C GLU A 61 10.52 11.35 -1.13
N THR A 62 9.81 10.35 -0.60
CA THR A 62 8.40 10.10 -0.95
C THR A 62 7.47 10.93 -0.08
N LEU A 63 7.52 10.73 1.24
CA LEU A 63 6.64 11.43 2.18
C LEU A 63 7.12 12.85 2.48
N ASP A 64 8.43 13.02 2.65
CA ASP A 64 9.05 14.25 3.17
C ASP A 64 8.47 14.60 4.55
N ILE A 65 8.70 13.70 5.52
CA ILE A 65 8.07 13.76 6.84
C ILE A 65 8.70 14.85 7.74
N SER A 66 7.86 15.57 8.49
CA SER A 66 8.28 16.50 9.54
C SER A 66 8.69 15.77 10.83
N ASN A 67 9.36 16.48 11.75
CA ASN A 67 9.83 15.90 13.01
C ASN A 67 8.71 15.62 14.01
N SER A 68 7.55 16.30 13.87
CA SER A 68 6.41 16.18 14.77
C SER A 68 5.09 16.40 14.02
N ILE A 69 4.02 15.79 14.52
CA ILE A 69 2.65 16.01 14.02
C ILE A 69 2.16 17.46 14.19
N SER A 70 2.76 18.21 15.11
CA SER A 70 2.45 19.63 15.33
C SER A 70 3.02 20.55 14.25
N GLU A 71 4.00 20.07 13.48
CA GLU A 71 4.66 20.83 12.42
C GLU A 71 4.14 20.35 11.06
N SER A 72 3.36 21.19 10.37
CA SER A 72 2.95 20.90 9.00
C SER A 72 4.08 21.29 8.04
N GLY A 73 4.81 20.30 7.52
CA GLY A 73 5.88 20.45 6.52
C GLY A 73 5.42 20.95 5.13
N GLY A 74 4.24 21.56 5.03
CA GLY A 74 3.64 22.02 3.79
C GLY A 74 2.95 20.92 2.96
N LEU A 75 2.59 21.26 1.72
CA LEU A 75 1.99 20.32 0.77
C LEU A 75 3.07 19.70 -0.11
N ASN A 76 3.26 18.37 -0.01
CA ASN A 76 4.13 17.63 -0.91
C ASN A 76 3.48 17.54 -2.31
N TRP A 77 3.94 18.39 -3.24
CA TRP A 77 3.36 18.49 -4.58
C TRP A 77 3.37 17.18 -5.37
N LYS A 78 4.42 16.35 -5.20
CA LYS A 78 4.53 15.04 -5.86
C LYS A 78 3.37 14.13 -5.42
N MET A 79 3.11 14.08 -4.11
CA MET A 79 2.02 13.29 -3.53
C MET A 79 0.65 13.86 -3.89
N THR A 80 0.48 15.18 -3.85
CA THR A 80 -0.78 15.85 -4.23
C THR A 80 -1.18 15.53 -5.67
N LEU A 81 -0.22 15.54 -6.61
CA LEU A 81 -0.47 15.17 -7.99
C LEU A 81 -0.89 13.69 -8.11
N CYS A 82 -0.20 12.77 -7.43
CA CYS A 82 -0.55 11.35 -7.45
C CYS A 82 -1.93 11.09 -6.84
N LEU A 83 -2.31 11.85 -5.80
CA LEU A 83 -3.64 11.80 -5.19
C LEU A 83 -4.73 12.30 -6.16
N LEU A 84 -4.45 13.37 -6.92
CA LEU A 84 -5.36 13.85 -7.96
C LEU A 84 -5.57 12.80 -9.07
N VAL A 85 -4.51 12.10 -9.45
CA VAL A 85 -4.61 10.98 -10.41
C VAL A 85 -5.43 9.83 -9.81
N ALA A 86 -5.21 9.46 -8.55
CA ALA A 86 -5.98 8.42 -7.87
C ALA A 86 -7.49 8.73 -7.87
N TRP A 87 -7.86 9.94 -7.47
CA TRP A 87 -9.26 10.38 -7.50
C TRP A 87 -9.85 10.42 -8.91
N SER A 88 -9.04 10.84 -9.89
CA SER A 88 -9.46 10.84 -11.29
C SER A 88 -9.75 9.42 -11.79
N LEU A 89 -8.89 8.45 -11.46
CA LEU A 89 -9.08 7.03 -11.82
C LEU A 89 -10.35 6.46 -11.17
N VAL A 90 -10.56 6.70 -9.88
CA VAL A 90 -11.77 6.28 -9.16
C VAL A 90 -13.01 6.93 -9.78
N GLY A 91 -12.95 8.24 -10.04
CA GLY A 91 -14.03 8.97 -10.70
C GLY A 91 -14.39 8.37 -12.04
N LEU A 92 -13.41 8.21 -12.93
CA LEU A 92 -13.59 7.62 -14.27
C LEU A 92 -14.17 6.20 -14.21
N ALA A 93 -13.71 5.36 -13.29
CA ALA A 93 -14.24 4.00 -13.12
C ALA A 93 -15.74 4.01 -12.73
N MET A 94 -16.17 5.03 -11.98
CA MET A 94 -17.53 5.16 -11.45
C MET A 94 -18.47 6.03 -12.29
N ILE A 95 -18.01 6.74 -13.34
CA ILE A 95 -18.81 7.72 -14.10
C ILE A 95 -20.16 7.18 -14.60
N LYS A 96 -20.23 5.91 -15.03
CA LYS A 96 -21.49 5.27 -15.50
C LYS A 96 -22.09 4.31 -14.46
N GLY A 97 -21.77 4.50 -13.18
CA GLY A 97 -22.24 3.66 -12.08
C GLY A 97 -21.84 2.19 -12.25
N ILE A 98 -22.81 1.29 -12.06
CA ILE A 98 -22.57 -0.16 -12.03
C ILE A 98 -22.14 -0.74 -13.38
N GLN A 99 -22.53 -0.13 -14.50
CA GLN A 99 -22.18 -0.62 -15.84
C GLN A 99 -20.71 -0.41 -16.20
N SER A 100 -20.10 0.68 -15.73
CA SER A 100 -18.67 0.96 -15.91
C SER A 100 -17.84 0.22 -14.87
N SER A 101 -18.20 0.35 -13.59
CA SER A 101 -17.47 -0.29 -12.50
C SER A 101 -17.43 -1.81 -12.62
N GLY A 102 -18.52 -2.45 -13.09
CA GLY A 102 -18.53 -3.89 -13.36
C GLY A 102 -17.51 -4.33 -14.42
N LYS A 103 -17.27 -3.52 -15.48
CA LYS A 103 -16.25 -3.82 -16.49
C LYS A 103 -14.84 -3.68 -15.94
N VAL A 104 -14.59 -2.60 -15.20
CA VAL A 104 -13.29 -2.36 -14.53
C VAL A 104 -12.99 -3.45 -13.50
N MET A 105 -14.01 -3.93 -12.80
CA MET A 105 -13.91 -4.96 -11.77
C MET A 105 -13.37 -6.29 -12.31
N TYR A 106 -13.71 -6.69 -13.55
CA TYR A 106 -13.14 -7.92 -14.13
C TYR A 106 -11.62 -7.88 -14.16
N PHE A 107 -11.03 -6.76 -14.56
CA PHE A 107 -9.57 -6.60 -14.53
C PHE A 107 -9.06 -6.46 -13.10
N SER A 108 -9.61 -5.53 -12.31
CA SER A 108 -9.07 -5.22 -10.98
C SER A 108 -9.25 -6.34 -9.95
N SER A 109 -10.18 -7.28 -10.17
CA SER A 109 -10.34 -8.46 -9.31
C SER A 109 -9.48 -9.64 -9.76
N LEU A 110 -9.30 -9.87 -11.06
CA LEU A 110 -8.54 -11.03 -11.57
C LEU A 110 -7.03 -10.79 -11.61
N PHE A 111 -6.61 -9.58 -12.01
CA PHE A 111 -5.20 -9.25 -12.16
C PHE A 111 -4.38 -9.44 -10.86
N PRO A 112 -4.85 -9.05 -9.67
CA PRO A 112 -4.14 -9.31 -8.42
C PRO A 112 -3.84 -10.78 -8.18
N TYR A 113 -4.76 -11.71 -8.51
CA TYR A 113 -4.51 -13.14 -8.35
C TYR A 113 -3.39 -13.64 -9.26
N LEU A 114 -3.32 -13.15 -10.50
CA LEU A 114 -2.22 -13.48 -11.40
C LEU A 114 -0.88 -13.00 -10.83
N VAL A 115 -0.81 -11.77 -10.33
CA VAL A 115 0.39 -11.21 -9.71
C VAL A 115 0.79 -11.99 -8.45
N LEU A 116 -0.18 -12.32 -7.59
CA LEU A 116 0.05 -13.11 -6.38
C LEU A 116 0.59 -14.51 -6.70
N VAL A 117 0.08 -15.18 -7.75
CA VAL A 117 0.62 -16.46 -8.20
C VAL A 117 2.06 -16.32 -8.69
N CYS A 118 2.36 -15.27 -9.47
CA CYS A 118 3.74 -14.98 -9.89
C CYS A 118 4.67 -14.74 -8.69
N PHE A 119 4.24 -13.96 -7.70
CA PHE A 119 4.99 -13.72 -6.48
C PHE A 119 5.13 -14.96 -5.60
N LEU A 120 4.12 -15.82 -5.54
CA LEU A 120 4.20 -17.10 -4.83
C LEU A 120 5.26 -18.00 -5.47
N VAL A 121 5.20 -18.20 -6.79
CA VAL A 121 6.19 -19.00 -7.51
C VAL A 121 7.59 -18.42 -7.31
N ARG A 122 7.76 -17.11 -7.49
CA ARG A 122 9.07 -16.47 -7.28
C ARG A 122 9.56 -16.61 -5.85
N GLY A 123 8.69 -16.35 -4.87
CA GLY A 123 9.00 -16.41 -3.43
C GLY A 123 9.44 -17.80 -2.99
N LEU A 124 8.78 -18.86 -3.47
CA LEU A 124 9.16 -20.24 -3.17
C LEU A 124 10.51 -20.66 -3.80
N LEU A 125 10.92 -20.01 -4.90
CA LEU A 125 12.21 -20.24 -5.54
C LEU A 125 13.37 -19.48 -4.89
N LEU A 126 13.10 -18.55 -3.96
CA LEU A 126 14.16 -17.84 -3.24
C LEU A 126 14.75 -18.70 -2.12
N ARG A 127 16.05 -18.52 -1.87
CA ARG A 127 16.74 -19.16 -0.73
C ARG A 127 16.16 -18.63 0.58
N GLY A 128 15.91 -19.54 1.53
CA GLY A 128 15.32 -19.19 2.84
C GLY A 128 13.78 -19.08 2.84
N ALA A 129 13.09 -19.40 1.74
CA ALA A 129 11.62 -19.35 1.70
C ALA A 129 10.95 -20.24 2.77
N VAL A 130 11.54 -21.42 3.02
CA VAL A 130 11.01 -22.38 4.01
C VAL A 130 11.05 -21.81 5.43
N ASP A 131 12.06 -21.03 5.79
CA ASP A 131 12.19 -20.45 7.14
C ASP A 131 11.04 -19.49 7.44
N GLY A 132 10.65 -18.66 6.46
CA GLY A 132 9.50 -17.76 6.58
C GLY A 132 8.17 -18.51 6.71
N ILE A 133 7.98 -19.58 5.93
CA ILE A 133 6.78 -20.43 6.02
C ILE A 133 6.70 -21.12 7.38
N MET A 134 7.81 -21.70 7.84
CA MET A 134 7.88 -22.34 9.15
C MET A 134 7.57 -21.35 10.27
N HIS A 135 8.10 -20.13 10.20
CA HIS A 135 7.78 -19.08 11.16
C HIS A 135 6.29 -18.72 11.18
N MET A 136 5.66 -18.60 10.00
CA MET A 136 4.24 -18.26 9.88
C MET A 136 3.31 -19.34 10.46
N PHE A 137 3.65 -20.62 10.28
CA PHE A 137 2.79 -21.74 10.71
C PHE A 137 3.15 -22.33 12.07
N THR A 138 4.19 -21.83 12.76
CA THR A 138 4.52 -22.28 14.12
C THR A 138 3.49 -21.73 15.12
N PRO A 139 2.62 -22.56 15.72
CA PRO A 139 1.56 -22.08 16.59
C PRO A 139 2.10 -21.65 17.95
N LYS A 140 1.68 -20.48 18.43
CA LYS A 140 1.96 -19.98 19.79
C LYS A 140 0.70 -20.07 20.62
N LEU A 141 0.47 -21.22 21.25
CA LEU A 141 -0.77 -21.50 21.99
C LEU A 141 -1.01 -20.53 23.15
N ASP A 142 0.06 -20.04 23.79
CA ASP A 142 -0.05 -19.04 24.87
C ASP A 142 -0.74 -17.76 24.42
N LYS A 143 -0.64 -17.41 23.13
CA LYS A 143 -1.29 -16.22 22.57
C LYS A 143 -2.79 -16.40 22.36
N MET A 144 -3.29 -17.63 22.29
CA MET A 144 -4.74 -17.87 22.13
C MET A 144 -5.53 -17.51 23.40
N LEU A 145 -4.87 -17.46 24.55
CA LEU A 145 -5.48 -17.05 25.82
C LEU A 145 -5.62 -15.52 25.95
N ASP A 146 -4.94 -14.75 25.10
CA ASP A 146 -4.98 -13.29 25.12
C ASP A 146 -6.26 -12.77 24.44
N PRO A 147 -7.16 -12.08 25.16
CA PRO A 147 -8.37 -11.51 24.57
C PRO A 147 -8.11 -10.49 23.46
N GLN A 148 -6.93 -9.84 23.46
CA GLN A 148 -6.57 -8.88 22.41
C GLN A 148 -6.48 -9.56 21.04
N VAL A 149 -5.95 -10.79 20.98
CA VAL A 149 -5.80 -11.57 19.74
C VAL A 149 -7.17 -11.84 19.11
N TRP A 150 -8.16 -12.19 19.93
CA TRP A 150 -9.53 -12.44 19.47
C TRP A 150 -10.23 -11.16 19.00
N ARG A 151 -10.01 -10.04 19.72
CA ARG A 151 -10.53 -8.74 19.30
C ARG A 151 -9.96 -8.34 17.93
N GLU A 152 -8.65 -8.47 17.75
CA GLU A 152 -7.98 -8.15 16.47
C GLU A 152 -8.45 -9.07 15.34
N ALA A 153 -8.59 -10.37 15.60
CA ALA A 153 -9.13 -11.33 14.63
C ALA A 153 -10.56 -10.98 14.22
N ALA A 154 -11.44 -10.65 15.18
CA ALA A 154 -12.78 -10.20 14.88
C ALA A 154 -12.77 -8.90 14.05
N THR A 155 -12.01 -7.89 14.48
CA THR A 155 -11.84 -6.64 13.71
C THR A 155 -11.39 -6.90 12.27
N GLN A 156 -10.42 -7.80 12.08
CA GLN A 156 -9.93 -8.19 10.76
C GLN A 156 -11.05 -8.80 9.89
N VAL A 157 -11.88 -9.69 10.43
CA VAL A 157 -13.01 -10.29 9.69
C VAL A 157 -14.03 -9.23 9.28
N PHE A 158 -14.41 -8.33 10.18
CA PHE A 158 -15.36 -7.26 9.87
C PHE A 158 -14.85 -6.32 8.77
N PHE A 159 -13.57 -5.93 8.83
CA PHE A 159 -12.96 -5.07 7.81
C PHE A 159 -12.74 -5.79 6.48
N ALA A 160 -12.27 -7.04 6.49
CA ALA A 160 -12.02 -7.81 5.28
C ALA A 160 -13.30 -8.09 4.48
N LEU A 161 -14.41 -8.35 5.17
CA LEU A 161 -15.71 -8.59 4.55
C LEU A 161 -16.51 -7.29 4.28
N GLY A 162 -16.05 -6.15 4.82
CA GLY A 162 -16.77 -4.87 4.68
C GLY A 162 -18.16 -4.88 5.32
N LEU A 163 -18.36 -5.63 6.40
CA LEU A 163 -19.66 -5.73 7.08
C LEU A 163 -20.04 -4.38 7.70
N GLY A 164 -21.31 -3.99 7.54
CA GLY A 164 -21.83 -2.73 8.10
C GLY A 164 -21.53 -1.46 7.28
N PHE A 165 -20.86 -1.56 6.12
CA PHE A 165 -20.59 -0.42 5.24
C PHE A 165 -21.71 -0.12 4.23
N GLY A 166 -22.72 -0.99 4.12
CA GLY A 166 -23.83 -0.85 3.17
C GLY A 166 -23.50 -1.20 1.71
N GLY A 167 -22.21 -1.40 1.37
CA GLY A 167 -21.78 -1.73 0.01
C GLY A 167 -22.37 -3.02 -0.54
N VAL A 168 -22.34 -4.11 0.24
CA VAL A 168 -22.93 -5.40 -0.16
C VAL A 168 -24.45 -5.29 -0.36
N ILE A 169 -25.13 -4.55 0.52
CA ILE A 169 -26.58 -4.31 0.40
C ILE A 169 -26.90 -3.57 -0.90
N ALA A 170 -26.14 -2.50 -1.19
CA ALA A 170 -26.30 -1.72 -2.41
C ALA A 170 -26.01 -2.52 -3.69
N PHE A 171 -24.98 -3.38 -3.70
CA PHE A 171 -24.73 -4.24 -4.86
C PHE A 171 -25.81 -5.31 -5.03
N SER A 172 -26.26 -5.93 -3.94
CA SER A 172 -27.32 -6.94 -3.97
C SER A 172 -28.65 -6.39 -4.48
N SER A 173 -28.96 -5.09 -4.26
CA SER A 173 -30.21 -4.49 -4.77
C SER A 173 -30.29 -4.39 -6.30
N TYR A 174 -29.17 -4.56 -7.02
CA TYR A 174 -29.16 -4.60 -8.49
C TYR A 174 -29.28 -6.01 -9.07
N ASN A 175 -29.37 -7.05 -8.22
CA ASN A 175 -29.50 -8.42 -8.70
C ASN A 175 -30.93 -8.68 -9.22
N LYS A 176 -31.05 -9.56 -10.21
CA LYS A 176 -32.38 -9.99 -10.70
C LYS A 176 -33.08 -10.79 -9.59
N GLN A 177 -34.37 -10.52 -9.40
CA GLN A 177 -35.24 -11.31 -8.52
C GLN A 177 -35.55 -12.66 -9.16
#